data_AF-A0A9P6WI32-F1
#
_entry.id   AF-A0A9P6WI32-F1
#
_cell.length_a   1.000
_cell.length_b   1.000
_cell.length_c   1.000
_cell.angle_alpha   90.00
_cell.angle_beta   90.00
_cell.angle_gamma   90.00
#
_symmetry.space_group_name_H-M   'P 1'
#
loop_
_entity.id
_entity.type
_entity.pdbx_description
1 polymer ?
#
loop_
_entity_poly.entity_id
_entity_poly.type
_entity_poly.pdbx_seq_one_letter_code
_entity_poly.pdbx_strand_id
1 'polypeptide(L)'
;MATTCNTDALLEWFQDPTNRCYFNTDLLTVKKSTISSGVGVFAKKTQIPVPTEDDEEESNLLLRVHKSMVLSAQTSTISNLLYEHELTGMYGLVLSFIYEKQLGNKSPWFNYINSINYKDSKGNYILPLCLYSENDKKILKGTEIEFMDGLNFIDLKNHFEKSCKFAEKISKFISIPKCLNLNLNNNDIKEFAAITMAVVSRAFEIDNYIELGLVPGADLFNHDAKGEENVHFVTFGDVCHYCGKADGCWHDDYGPPDSEDEEDEEEELVDE
;
A
#
# COMPACT_ATOMS: atom_id res chain seq x y z
N MET A 1 -9.68 -5.50 -12.48
CA MET A 1 -8.73 -4.87 -11.52
C MET A 1 -9.34 -3.61 -10.95
N ALA A 2 -8.91 -3.20 -9.75
CA ALA A 2 -9.39 -1.97 -9.13
C ALA A 2 -9.05 -0.76 -9.99
N THR A 3 -10.00 0.16 -10.15
CA THR A 3 -9.85 1.34 -11.02
C THR A 3 -9.73 2.59 -10.17
N THR A 4 -9.20 3.67 -10.75
CA THR A 4 -9.24 4.98 -10.09
C THR A 4 -10.51 5.73 -10.52
N CYS A 5 -11.25 6.27 -9.56
CA CYS A 5 -12.39 7.17 -9.76
C CYS A 5 -12.11 8.55 -9.11
N ASN A 6 -13.03 9.50 -9.27
CA ASN A 6 -12.93 10.84 -8.68
C ASN A 6 -11.57 11.53 -8.93
N THR A 7 -11.07 11.44 -10.17
CA THR A 7 -9.74 11.92 -10.54
C THR A 7 -9.55 13.40 -10.26
N ASP A 8 -10.59 14.21 -10.37
CA ASP A 8 -10.50 15.66 -10.14
C ASP A 8 -10.18 15.95 -8.68
N ALA A 9 -10.88 15.32 -7.73
CA ALA A 9 -10.60 15.44 -6.30
C ALA A 9 -9.21 14.89 -5.92
N LEU A 10 -8.74 13.85 -6.63
CA LEU A 10 -7.38 13.32 -6.44
C LEU A 10 -6.31 14.30 -6.93
N LEU A 11 -6.52 14.94 -8.08
CA LEU A 11 -5.60 15.94 -8.62
C LEU A 11 -5.56 17.19 -7.74
N GLU A 12 -6.71 17.63 -7.22
CA GLU A 12 -6.77 18.69 -6.20
C GLU A 12 -6.02 18.30 -4.93
N TRP A 13 -6.14 17.04 -4.49
CA TRP A 13 -5.42 16.53 -3.33
C TRP A 13 -3.89 16.59 -3.50
N PHE A 14 -3.37 16.30 -4.71
CA PHE A 14 -1.92 16.45 -4.98
C PHE A 14 -1.44 17.90 -4.98
N GLN A 15 -2.32 18.86 -5.27
CA GLN A 15 -1.98 20.28 -5.31
C GLN A 15 -1.96 20.95 -3.93
N ASP A 16 -2.59 20.31 -2.93
CA ASP A 16 -2.57 20.81 -1.56
C ASP A 16 -1.16 20.63 -0.94
N PRO A 17 -0.47 21.73 -0.56
CA PRO A 17 0.87 21.66 0.01
C PRO A 17 0.96 20.83 1.29
N THR A 18 -0.14 20.70 2.03
CA THR A 18 -0.19 19.89 3.27
C THR A 18 -0.02 18.40 2.99
N ASN A 19 -0.38 17.95 1.80
CA ASN A 19 -0.24 16.55 1.38
C ASN A 19 1.16 16.22 0.86
N ARG A 20 2.10 17.17 0.88
CA ARG A 20 3.55 16.97 0.58
C ARG A 20 3.80 16.10 -0.66
N CYS A 21 2.93 16.24 -1.65
CA CYS A 21 3.00 15.59 -2.94
C CYS A 21 3.19 16.67 -4.00
N TYR A 22 3.79 16.28 -5.11
CA TYR A 22 3.92 17.10 -6.30
C TYR A 22 3.57 16.25 -7.50
N PHE A 23 2.49 16.60 -8.19
CA PHE A 23 2.11 15.98 -9.46
C PHE A 23 2.27 17.02 -10.55
N ASN A 24 3.16 16.76 -11.52
CA ASN A 24 3.50 17.75 -12.53
C ASN A 24 2.38 17.90 -13.58
N THR A 25 1.41 18.75 -13.29
CA THR A 25 0.27 19.00 -14.18
C THR A 25 0.64 19.71 -15.49
N ASP A 26 1.83 20.28 -15.60
CA ASP A 26 2.30 20.88 -16.84
C ASP A 26 2.80 19.82 -17.83
N LEU A 27 3.37 18.73 -17.31
CA LEU A 27 3.84 17.58 -18.08
C LEU A 27 2.77 16.51 -18.27
N LEU A 28 1.86 16.36 -17.31
CA LEU A 28 0.98 15.20 -17.20
C LEU A 28 -0.50 15.57 -17.25
N THR A 29 -1.31 14.64 -17.76
CA THR A 29 -2.76 14.67 -17.66
C THR A 29 -3.28 13.28 -17.34
N VAL A 30 -4.26 13.18 -16.45
CA VAL A 30 -4.98 11.93 -16.19
C VAL A 30 -6.21 11.89 -17.08
N LYS A 31 -6.39 10.80 -17.82
CA LYS A 31 -7.55 10.59 -18.71
C LYS A 31 -7.99 9.14 -18.66
N LYS A 32 -9.21 8.86 -19.13
CA LYS A 32 -9.66 7.49 -19.34
C LYS A 32 -8.72 6.77 -20.30
N SER A 33 -8.28 5.57 -19.93
CA SER A 33 -7.43 4.76 -20.82
C SER A 33 -8.25 4.23 -21.99
N THR A 34 -7.65 4.23 -23.18
CA THR A 34 -8.24 3.64 -24.40
C THR A 34 -8.00 2.14 -24.48
N ILE A 35 -7.03 1.61 -23.73
CA ILE A 35 -6.57 0.21 -23.79
C ILE A 35 -6.89 -0.57 -22.50
N SER A 36 -7.10 0.10 -21.37
CA SER A 36 -7.42 -0.55 -20.10
C SER A 36 -8.75 -0.05 -19.54
N SER A 37 -9.36 -0.85 -18.66
CA SER A 37 -10.50 -0.42 -17.86
C SER A 37 -10.01 0.54 -16.77
N GLY A 38 -10.29 1.83 -16.91
CA GLY A 38 -9.95 2.84 -15.89
C GLY A 38 -9.33 4.10 -16.48
N VAL A 39 -8.42 4.69 -15.73
CA VAL A 39 -7.67 5.89 -16.12
C VAL A 39 -6.20 5.56 -16.34
N GLY A 40 -5.48 6.48 -16.96
CA GLY A 40 -4.04 6.43 -17.09
C GLY A 40 -3.45 7.83 -17.08
N VAL A 41 -2.15 7.90 -16.82
CA VAL A 41 -1.36 9.11 -16.95
C VAL A 41 -0.85 9.23 -18.38
N PHE A 42 -0.99 10.41 -18.97
CA PHE A 42 -0.55 10.71 -20.33
C PHE A 42 0.33 11.96 -20.32
N ALA A 43 1.41 11.92 -21.10
CA ALA A 43 2.24 13.09 -21.35
C ALA A 43 1.49 14.14 -22.19
N LYS A 44 1.60 15.41 -21.81
CA LYS A 44 1.07 16.56 -22.57
C LYS A 44 2.00 17.01 -23.69
N LYS A 45 3.30 16.73 -23.55
CA LYS A 45 4.36 17.03 -24.51
C LYS A 45 5.43 15.95 -24.42
N THR A 46 6.21 15.77 -25.48
CA THR A 46 7.38 14.89 -25.47
C THR A 46 8.39 15.37 -24.41
N GLN A 47 8.81 14.47 -23.53
CA GLN A 47 9.92 14.70 -22.60
C GLN A 47 11.20 14.02 -23.11
N ILE A 48 12.35 14.51 -22.68
CA ILE A 48 13.62 13.83 -22.91
C ILE A 48 13.70 12.66 -21.91
N PRO A 49 14.02 11.42 -22.33
CA PRO A 49 13.88 10.23 -21.49
C PRO A 49 14.83 10.17 -20.27
N VAL A 50 15.91 10.95 -20.29
CA VAL A 50 16.98 10.88 -19.28
C VAL A 50 17.41 12.32 -18.95
N PRO A 51 17.38 12.74 -17.67
CA PRO A 51 18.06 13.95 -17.25
C PRO A 51 19.54 13.87 -17.63
N THR A 52 20.00 14.79 -18.45
CA THR A 52 21.43 14.99 -18.76
C THR A 52 22.11 15.74 -17.60
N GLU A 53 23.44 15.70 -17.52
CA GLU A 53 24.20 16.43 -16.48
C GLU A 53 23.93 17.95 -16.49
N ASP A 54 23.41 18.48 -17.61
CA ASP A 54 23.05 19.88 -17.81
C ASP A 54 21.57 20.18 -17.52
N ASP A 55 20.73 19.17 -17.28
CA ASP A 55 19.32 19.38 -16.94
C ASP A 55 19.19 19.83 -15.49
N GLU A 56 18.42 20.90 -15.25
CA GLU A 56 17.97 21.21 -13.89
C GLU A 56 17.27 19.96 -13.31
N GLU A 57 17.65 19.56 -12.09
CA GLU A 57 17.27 18.28 -11.45
C GLU A 57 15.75 17.98 -11.44
N GLU A 58 14.91 18.98 -11.67
CA GLU A 58 13.44 18.86 -11.63
C GLU A 58 12.74 19.00 -13.00
N SER A 59 13.48 19.24 -14.09
CA SER A 59 12.91 19.50 -15.42
C SER A 59 12.07 18.34 -15.98
N ASN A 60 12.43 17.09 -15.62
CA ASN A 60 11.72 15.87 -16.01
C ASN A 60 10.98 15.21 -14.83
N LEU A 61 10.87 15.88 -13.67
CA LEU A 61 10.19 15.33 -12.51
C LEU A 61 8.67 15.23 -12.78
N LEU A 62 8.18 14.00 -12.85
CA LEU A 62 6.77 13.69 -13.11
C LEU A 62 5.92 13.73 -11.83
N LEU A 63 6.44 13.12 -10.77
CA LEU A 63 5.77 12.93 -9.49
C LEU A 63 6.83 12.92 -8.37
N ARG A 64 6.53 13.57 -7.25
CA ARG A 64 7.28 13.43 -6.00
C ARG A 64 6.29 13.26 -4.84
N VAL A 65 6.55 12.29 -3.98
CA VAL A 65 5.72 11.98 -2.82
C VAL A 65 6.64 11.91 -1.61
N HIS A 66 6.36 12.71 -0.58
CA HIS A 66 7.10 12.60 0.67
C HIS A 66 6.79 11.25 1.36
N LYS A 67 7.79 10.57 1.94
CA LYS A 67 7.60 9.24 2.55
C LYS A 67 6.49 9.20 3.61
N SER A 68 6.27 10.29 4.34
CA SER A 68 5.15 10.40 5.31
C SER A 68 3.75 10.36 4.69
N MET A 69 3.66 10.48 3.36
CA MET A 69 2.39 10.49 2.61
C MET A 69 2.21 9.21 1.79
N VAL A 70 3.17 8.30 1.85
CA VAL A 70 2.96 6.90 1.46
C VAL A 70 2.07 6.27 2.52
N LEU A 71 0.98 5.63 2.13
CA LEU A 71 0.14 4.88 3.08
C LEU A 71 0.75 3.50 3.28
N SER A 72 1.30 3.24 4.46
CA SER A 72 1.91 1.96 4.85
C SER A 72 1.56 1.60 6.30
N ALA A 73 2.03 0.42 6.76
CA ALA A 73 1.92 0.04 8.16
C ALA A 73 2.57 1.09 9.09
N GLN A 74 3.70 1.67 8.67
CA GLN A 74 4.52 2.60 9.44
C GLN A 74 3.93 4.02 9.52
N THR A 75 3.23 4.46 8.48
CA THR A 75 2.70 5.83 8.41
C THR A 75 1.23 5.94 8.80
N SER A 76 0.49 4.84 8.84
CA SER A 76 -0.94 4.84 9.17
C SER A 76 -1.22 5.31 10.59
N THR A 77 -2.47 5.71 10.84
CA THR A 77 -2.97 6.11 12.17
C THR A 77 -2.87 4.98 13.21
N ILE A 78 -2.78 3.73 12.77
CA ILE A 78 -2.69 2.55 13.65
C ILE A 78 -1.30 1.93 13.67
N SER A 79 -0.27 2.65 13.22
CA SER A 79 1.10 2.11 13.06
C SER A 79 1.64 1.45 14.32
N ASN A 80 1.53 2.12 15.47
CA ASN A 80 1.97 1.56 16.76
C ASN A 80 1.25 0.25 17.09
N LEU A 81 -0.06 0.17 16.83
CA LEU A 81 -0.85 -1.04 17.11
C LEU A 81 -0.46 -2.20 16.17
N LEU A 82 -0.12 -1.89 14.92
CA LEU A 82 0.37 -2.88 13.96
C LEU A 82 1.76 -3.39 14.36
N TYR A 83 2.65 -2.49 14.79
CA TYR A 83 3.99 -2.82 15.28
C TYR A 83 3.92 -3.73 16.51
N GLU A 84 3.14 -3.37 17.53
CA GLU A 84 2.93 -4.19 18.74
C GLU A 84 2.39 -5.60 18.47
N HIS A 85 1.70 -5.78 17.34
CA HIS A 85 1.13 -7.07 16.92
C HIS A 85 1.92 -7.75 15.81
N GLU A 86 3.10 -7.22 15.45
CA GLU A 86 4.00 -7.74 14.42
C GLU A 86 3.31 -7.92 13.05
N LEU A 87 2.38 -7.01 12.73
CA LEU A 87 1.63 -7.03 11.47
C LEU A 87 2.31 -6.16 10.42
N THR A 88 3.21 -6.79 9.67
CA THR A 88 3.99 -6.14 8.59
C THR A 88 3.52 -6.58 7.19
N GLY A 89 4.19 -6.07 6.15
CA GLY A 89 3.94 -6.42 4.76
C GLY A 89 2.48 -6.21 4.33
N MET A 90 1.94 -7.16 3.54
CA MET A 90 0.58 -7.05 2.99
C MET A 90 -0.51 -7.07 4.07
N TYR A 91 -0.26 -7.70 5.22
CA TYR A 91 -1.21 -7.73 6.33
C TYR A 91 -1.35 -6.34 6.96
N GLY A 92 -0.21 -5.73 7.31
CA GLY A 92 -0.17 -4.38 7.85
C GLY A 92 -0.74 -3.36 6.87
N LEU A 93 -0.41 -3.46 5.58
CA LEU A 93 -0.87 -2.52 4.56
C LEU A 93 -2.40 -2.59 4.33
N VAL A 94 -2.98 -3.79 4.24
CA VAL A 94 -4.43 -3.93 4.07
C VAL A 94 -5.19 -3.39 5.29
N LEU A 95 -4.71 -3.69 6.50
CA LEU A 95 -5.30 -3.12 7.72
C LEU A 95 -5.18 -1.60 7.76
N SER A 96 -4.01 -1.05 7.41
CA SER A 96 -3.78 0.40 7.30
C SER A 96 -4.82 1.04 6.39
N PHE A 97 -5.02 0.48 5.19
CA PHE A 97 -6.04 0.97 4.26
C PHE A 97 -7.45 0.92 4.84
N ILE A 98 -7.83 -0.20 5.48
CA ILE A 98 -9.19 -0.37 6.03
C ILE A 98 -9.46 0.64 7.14
N TYR A 99 -8.51 0.82 8.06
CA TYR A 99 -8.67 1.74 9.19
C TYR A 99 -8.64 3.21 8.74
N GLU A 100 -7.76 3.59 7.83
CA GLU A 100 -7.75 4.93 7.25
C GLU A 100 -9.06 5.23 6.49
N LYS A 101 -9.59 4.25 5.75
CA LYS A 101 -10.89 4.39 5.09
C LYS A 101 -12.02 4.62 6.07
N GLN A 102 -12.00 3.97 7.23
CA GLN A 102 -13.00 4.15 8.29
C GLN A 102 -12.96 5.56 8.89
N LEU A 103 -11.78 6.19 9.00
CA LEU A 103 -11.63 7.54 9.52
C LEU A 103 -12.31 8.60 8.64
N GLY A 104 -12.59 8.27 7.38
CA GLY A 104 -13.22 9.19 6.45
C GLY A 104 -12.38 10.45 6.29
N ASN A 105 -13.01 11.63 6.36
CA ASN A 105 -12.35 12.92 6.14
C ASN A 105 -11.28 13.29 7.19
N LYS A 106 -11.16 12.51 8.27
CA LYS A 106 -10.08 12.67 9.25
C LYS A 106 -8.76 12.03 8.80
N SER A 107 -8.82 11.11 7.84
CA SER A 107 -7.62 10.53 7.23
C SER A 107 -6.96 11.56 6.30
N PRO A 108 -5.63 11.77 6.38
CA PRO A 108 -4.93 12.61 5.41
C PRO A 108 -4.97 12.00 3.99
N TRP A 109 -5.23 10.69 3.88
CA TRP A 109 -5.38 9.98 2.62
C TRP A 109 -6.83 9.89 2.13
N PHE A 110 -7.79 10.61 2.72
CA PHE A 110 -9.22 10.44 2.41
C PHE A 110 -9.55 10.50 0.91
N ASN A 111 -9.08 11.53 0.21
CA ASN A 111 -9.33 11.68 -1.24
C ASN A 111 -8.60 10.61 -2.05
N TYR A 112 -7.38 10.25 -1.66
CA TYR A 112 -6.62 9.17 -2.28
C TYR A 112 -7.33 7.81 -2.12
N ILE A 113 -7.68 7.41 -0.90
CA ILE A 113 -8.39 6.16 -0.61
C ILE A 113 -9.75 6.10 -1.32
N ASN A 114 -10.48 7.23 -1.38
CA ASN A 114 -11.75 7.28 -2.09
C ASN A 114 -11.62 7.27 -3.61
N SER A 115 -10.44 7.57 -4.14
CA SER A 115 -10.16 7.39 -5.56
C SER A 115 -9.99 5.92 -5.93
N ILE A 116 -9.66 5.04 -4.97
CA ILE A 116 -9.45 3.61 -5.24
C ILE A 116 -10.80 2.88 -5.24
N ASN A 117 -11.24 2.49 -6.44
CA ASN A 117 -12.51 1.80 -6.66
C ASN A 117 -12.31 0.29 -6.80
N TYR A 118 -12.85 -0.47 -5.84
CA TYR A 118 -12.84 -1.92 -5.80
C TYR A 118 -14.23 -2.54 -6.13
N LYS A 119 -15.11 -1.75 -6.76
CA LYS A 119 -16.41 -2.18 -7.28
C LYS A 119 -16.51 -1.98 -8.79
N ASP A 120 -17.25 -2.85 -9.47
CA ASP A 120 -17.54 -2.70 -10.90
C ASP A 120 -18.63 -1.62 -11.14
N SER A 121 -18.94 -1.36 -12.41
CA SER A 121 -19.98 -0.39 -12.80
C SER A 121 -21.40 -0.75 -12.35
N LYS A 122 -21.63 -2.00 -11.91
CA LYS A 122 -22.89 -2.51 -11.38
C LYS A 122 -22.91 -2.51 -9.85
N GLY A 123 -21.83 -2.09 -9.20
CA GLY A 123 -21.68 -2.07 -7.75
C GLY A 123 -21.25 -3.40 -7.13
N ASN A 124 -20.90 -4.42 -7.94
CA ASN A 124 -20.38 -5.68 -7.43
C ASN A 124 -18.90 -5.53 -7.05
N TYR A 125 -18.47 -6.25 -6.02
CA TYR A 125 -17.05 -6.34 -5.68
C TYR A 125 -16.23 -6.96 -6.82
N ILE A 126 -15.09 -6.35 -7.11
CA ILE A 126 -14.07 -6.95 -7.98
C ILE A 126 -13.34 -7.96 -7.10
N LEU A 127 -13.50 -9.26 -7.37
CA LEU A 127 -13.00 -10.34 -6.50
C LEU A 127 -11.72 -10.98 -7.04
N PRO A 128 -10.84 -11.50 -6.17
CA PRO A 128 -9.68 -12.30 -6.59
C PRO A 128 -10.12 -13.65 -7.19
N LEU A 129 -9.23 -14.25 -7.99
CA LEU A 129 -9.47 -15.50 -8.71
C LEU A 129 -9.89 -16.67 -7.79
N CYS A 130 -9.38 -16.71 -6.56
CA CYS A 130 -9.73 -17.74 -5.58
C CYS A 130 -11.22 -17.71 -5.17
N LEU A 131 -11.93 -16.60 -5.42
CA LEU A 131 -13.36 -16.44 -5.18
C LEU A 131 -14.22 -16.53 -6.46
N TYR A 132 -13.63 -16.85 -7.61
CA TYR A 132 -14.37 -17.05 -8.85
C TYR A 132 -15.18 -18.35 -8.81
N SER A 133 -16.09 -18.51 -9.77
CA SER A 133 -16.87 -19.75 -9.87
C SER A 133 -15.96 -20.93 -10.20
N GLU A 134 -16.35 -22.13 -9.77
CA GLU A 134 -15.58 -23.35 -10.08
C GLU A 134 -15.46 -23.61 -11.59
N ASN A 135 -16.39 -23.09 -12.40
CA ASN A 135 -16.28 -23.17 -13.85
C ASN A 135 -15.18 -22.24 -14.39
N ASP A 136 -15.06 -21.02 -13.85
CA ASP A 136 -14.01 -20.09 -14.25
C ASP A 136 -12.63 -20.58 -13.81
N LYS A 137 -12.53 -21.12 -12.59
CA LYS A 137 -11.29 -21.72 -12.08
C LYS A 137 -10.79 -22.88 -12.94
N LYS A 138 -11.70 -23.72 -13.46
CA LYS A 138 -11.35 -24.84 -14.36
C LYS A 138 -10.66 -24.38 -15.64
N ILE A 139 -10.97 -23.18 -16.14
CA ILE A 139 -10.35 -22.62 -17.35
C ILE A 139 -8.87 -22.29 -17.09
N LEU A 140 -8.51 -22.00 -15.85
CA LEU A 140 -7.14 -21.66 -15.42
C LEU A 140 -6.32 -22.90 -15.05
N LYS A 141 -6.89 -24.10 -15.18
CA LYS A 141 -6.20 -25.35 -14.90
C LYS A 141 -5.01 -25.55 -15.86
N GLY A 142 -3.85 -25.91 -15.32
CA GLY A 142 -2.59 -26.09 -16.03
C GLY A 142 -1.81 -24.79 -16.27
N THR A 143 -2.29 -23.65 -15.76
CA THR A 143 -1.54 -22.39 -15.77
C THR A 143 -0.67 -22.25 -14.53
N GLU A 144 0.32 -21.36 -14.58
CA GLU A 144 1.20 -21.04 -13.44
C GLU A 144 0.43 -20.69 -12.16
N ILE A 145 -0.73 -20.05 -12.29
CA ILE A 145 -1.60 -19.69 -11.18
C ILE A 145 -2.11 -20.91 -10.39
N GLU A 146 -2.33 -22.06 -11.04
CA GLU A 146 -2.67 -23.29 -10.34
C GLU A 146 -1.46 -23.84 -9.58
N PHE A 147 -0.27 -23.80 -10.20
CA PHE A 147 0.96 -24.27 -9.57
C PHE A 147 1.37 -23.42 -8.35
N MET A 148 1.09 -22.11 -8.40
CA MET A 148 1.32 -21.17 -7.30
C MET A 148 0.20 -21.19 -6.24
N ASP A 149 -0.76 -22.11 -6.33
CA ASP A 149 -1.93 -22.20 -5.45
C ASP A 149 -2.81 -20.94 -5.40
N GLY A 150 -2.71 -20.06 -6.41
CA GLY A 150 -3.42 -18.78 -6.48
C GLY A 150 -4.95 -18.91 -6.67
N LEU A 151 -5.44 -20.11 -6.96
CA LEU A 151 -6.87 -20.43 -7.01
C LEU A 151 -7.43 -20.84 -5.65
N ASN A 152 -6.57 -21.02 -4.65
CA ASN A 152 -6.93 -21.44 -3.31
C ASN A 152 -7.36 -20.26 -2.44
N PHE A 153 -8.39 -20.50 -1.64
CA PHE A 153 -8.98 -19.50 -0.77
C PHE A 153 -8.32 -19.44 0.62
N ILE A 154 -7.45 -20.41 0.96
CA ILE A 154 -6.88 -20.56 2.30
C ILE A 154 -6.11 -19.32 2.76
N ASP A 155 -5.24 -18.75 1.93
CA ASP A 155 -4.43 -17.59 2.33
C ASP A 155 -5.28 -16.35 2.57
N LEU A 156 -6.27 -16.11 1.70
CA LEU A 156 -7.23 -15.02 1.86
C LEU A 156 -8.05 -15.21 3.14
N LYS A 157 -8.50 -16.44 3.43
CA LYS A 157 -9.23 -16.76 4.65
C LYS A 157 -8.37 -16.56 5.90
N ASN A 158 -7.13 -17.03 5.89
CA ASN A 158 -6.19 -16.85 6.99
C ASN A 158 -5.89 -15.36 7.24
N HIS A 159 -5.71 -14.59 6.15
CA HIS A 159 -5.52 -13.15 6.23
C HIS A 159 -6.74 -12.46 6.84
N PHE A 160 -7.94 -12.83 6.40
CA PHE A 160 -9.17 -12.29 6.93
C PHE A 160 -9.35 -12.62 8.43
N GLU A 161 -9.19 -13.89 8.82
CA GLU A 161 -9.33 -14.32 10.21
C GLU A 161 -8.32 -13.64 11.14
N LYS A 162 -7.06 -13.51 10.71
CA LYS A 162 -6.04 -12.76 11.46
C LYS A 162 -6.42 -11.28 11.60
N SER A 163 -6.94 -10.66 10.54
CA SER A 163 -7.38 -9.26 10.54
C SER A 163 -8.54 -9.01 11.49
N CYS A 164 -9.52 -9.92 11.53
CA CYS A 164 -10.64 -9.84 12.46
C CYS A 164 -10.18 -10.01 13.91
N LYS A 165 -9.33 -11.01 14.19
CA LYS A 165 -8.74 -11.21 15.54
C LYS A 165 -7.97 -9.98 16.00
N PHE A 166 -7.20 -9.35 15.11
CA PHE A 166 -6.52 -8.09 15.41
C PHE A 166 -7.53 -6.98 15.75
N ALA A 167 -8.55 -6.78 14.92
CA ALA A 167 -9.58 -5.77 15.16
C ALA A 167 -10.30 -5.96 16.50
N GLU A 168 -10.57 -7.20 16.91
CA GLU A 168 -11.13 -7.51 18.23
C GLU A 168 -10.18 -7.14 19.37
N LYS A 169 -8.89 -7.46 19.26
CA LYS A 169 -7.88 -7.12 20.27
C LYS A 169 -7.80 -5.61 20.50
N ILE A 170 -7.80 -4.82 19.43
CA ILE A 170 -7.66 -3.36 19.51
C ILE A 170 -9.00 -2.61 19.65
N SER A 171 -10.12 -3.33 19.73
CA SER A 171 -11.48 -2.77 19.80
C SER A 171 -11.74 -1.80 20.95
N LYS A 172 -10.92 -1.87 22.00
CA LYS A 172 -10.94 -0.95 23.14
C LYS A 172 -10.46 0.46 22.79
N PHE A 173 -9.59 0.58 21.78
CA PHE A 173 -8.98 1.84 21.36
C PHE A 173 -9.68 2.41 20.13
N ILE A 174 -10.08 1.55 19.18
CA ILE A 174 -10.63 1.95 17.89
C ILE A 174 -11.82 1.04 17.54
N SER A 175 -12.89 1.62 16.98
CA SER A 175 -14.04 0.85 16.53
C SER A 175 -13.67 -0.15 15.44
N ILE A 176 -14.23 -1.36 15.52
CA ILE A 176 -14.02 -2.43 14.53
C ILE A 176 -14.61 -2.02 13.17
N PRO A 177 -13.82 -2.01 12.09
CA PRO A 177 -14.31 -1.81 10.74
C PRO A 177 -15.38 -2.82 10.35
N LYS A 178 -16.41 -2.35 9.65
CA LYS A 178 -17.56 -3.19 9.25
C LYS A 178 -17.12 -4.47 8.54
N CYS A 179 -16.15 -4.36 7.61
CA CYS A 179 -15.64 -5.50 6.86
C CYS A 179 -14.79 -6.46 7.71
N LEU A 180 -14.41 -6.12 8.94
CA LEU A 180 -13.63 -6.94 9.88
C LEU A 180 -14.44 -7.45 11.08
N ASN A 181 -15.77 -7.33 11.03
CA ASN A 181 -16.63 -7.82 12.10
C ASN A 181 -16.81 -9.34 11.99
N LEU A 182 -16.53 -10.10 13.06
CA LEU A 182 -16.62 -11.57 13.10
C LEU A 182 -18.04 -12.15 12.93
N ASN A 183 -19.07 -11.34 12.74
CA ASN A 183 -20.39 -11.80 12.32
C ASN A 183 -20.41 -12.19 10.83
N LEU A 184 -19.50 -13.09 10.46
CA LEU A 184 -19.18 -13.64 9.14
C LEU A 184 -20.42 -13.81 8.27
N ASN A 185 -20.75 -12.80 7.47
CA ASN A 185 -21.59 -13.00 6.32
C ASN A 185 -20.70 -13.07 5.07
N ASN A 186 -21.18 -13.78 4.04
CA ASN A 186 -20.46 -13.92 2.77
C ASN A 186 -20.18 -12.58 2.07
N ASN A 187 -20.79 -11.48 2.49
CA ASN A 187 -20.59 -10.17 1.91
C ASN A 187 -19.36 -9.44 2.50
N ASP A 188 -19.11 -9.59 3.79
CA ASP A 188 -17.99 -8.91 4.47
C ASP A 188 -16.64 -9.49 4.01
N ILE A 189 -16.55 -10.82 3.86
CA ILE A 189 -15.35 -11.47 3.33
C ILE A 189 -15.08 -11.09 1.86
N LYS A 190 -16.15 -10.86 1.07
CA LYS A 190 -16.03 -10.40 -0.32
C LYS A 190 -15.54 -8.95 -0.38
N GLU A 191 -16.00 -8.10 0.52
CA GLU A 191 -15.51 -6.73 0.62
C GLU A 191 -14.02 -6.71 1.01
N PHE A 192 -13.65 -7.47 2.05
CA PHE A 192 -12.26 -7.63 2.45
C PHE A 192 -11.39 -8.13 1.28
N ALA A 193 -11.83 -9.17 0.57
CA ALA A 193 -11.12 -9.71 -0.59
C ALA A 193 -10.94 -8.68 -1.71
N ALA A 194 -11.96 -7.86 -1.98
CA ALA A 194 -11.90 -6.81 -2.98
C ALA A 194 -10.94 -5.68 -2.59
N ILE A 195 -10.94 -5.31 -1.31
CA ILE A 195 -9.98 -4.34 -0.75
C ILE A 195 -8.56 -4.90 -0.87
N THR A 196 -8.32 -6.13 -0.40
CA THR A 196 -7.02 -6.79 -0.48
C THR A 196 -6.51 -6.80 -1.91
N MET A 197 -7.33 -7.21 -2.89
CA MET A 197 -6.91 -7.20 -4.28
C MET A 197 -6.63 -5.80 -4.82
N ALA A 198 -7.41 -4.78 -4.41
CA ALA A 198 -7.16 -3.40 -4.80
C ALA A 198 -5.81 -2.89 -4.27
N VAL A 199 -5.50 -3.18 -3.01
CA VAL A 199 -4.23 -2.84 -2.35
C VAL A 199 -3.07 -3.57 -3.03
N VAL A 200 -3.15 -4.90 -3.18
CA VAL A 200 -2.09 -5.73 -3.80
C VAL A 200 -1.76 -5.23 -5.21
N SER A 201 -2.77 -4.83 -5.99
CA SER A 201 -2.57 -4.35 -7.36
C SER A 201 -1.90 -2.97 -7.49
N ARG A 202 -1.65 -2.29 -6.36
CA ARG A 202 -1.19 -0.88 -6.30
C ARG A 202 -0.01 -0.66 -5.35
N ALA A 203 0.37 -1.69 -4.60
CA ALA A 203 1.44 -1.60 -3.62
C ALA A 203 2.81 -1.57 -4.30
N PHE A 204 3.71 -0.77 -3.74
CA PHE A 204 5.11 -0.68 -4.13
C PHE A 204 5.98 -1.15 -2.96
N GLU A 205 7.11 -1.76 -3.28
CA GLU A 205 8.25 -1.85 -2.36
C GLU A 205 8.99 -0.51 -2.41
N ILE A 206 9.18 0.13 -1.26
CA ILE A 206 9.72 1.50 -1.17
C ILE A 206 11.15 1.48 -0.62
N ASP A 207 11.35 1.04 0.61
CA ASP A 207 12.65 1.04 1.28
C ASP A 207 12.64 0.13 2.51
N ASN A 208 13.76 0.06 3.21
CA ASN A 208 13.95 -0.77 4.40
C ASN A 208 13.11 -0.38 5.63
N TYR A 209 12.49 0.81 5.65
CA TYR A 209 11.68 1.32 6.76
C TYR A 209 10.17 1.26 6.47
N ILE A 210 9.75 1.87 5.35
CA ILE A 210 8.36 1.88 4.88
C ILE A 210 7.97 0.50 4.34
N GLU A 211 8.93 -0.28 3.84
CA GLU A 211 8.74 -1.60 3.23
C GLU A 211 7.73 -1.57 2.09
N LEU A 212 6.47 -1.88 2.38
CA LEU A 212 5.38 -1.99 1.43
C LEU A 212 4.34 -0.90 1.67
N GLY A 213 3.99 -0.16 0.62
CA GLY A 213 3.07 0.97 0.74
C GLY A 213 2.31 1.30 -0.53
N LEU A 214 1.20 2.01 -0.37
CA LEU A 214 0.49 2.66 -1.45
C LEU A 214 1.06 4.06 -1.64
N VAL A 215 1.65 4.31 -2.82
CA VAL A 215 2.29 5.59 -3.15
C VAL A 215 1.33 6.43 -4.01
N PRO A 216 0.68 7.47 -3.43
CA PRO A 216 -0.33 8.23 -4.15
C PRO A 216 0.19 8.82 -5.46
N GLY A 217 -0.48 8.51 -6.57
CA GLY A 217 -0.13 9.02 -7.88
C GLY A 217 0.81 8.12 -8.67
N ALA A 218 1.69 7.37 -8.01
CA ALA A 218 2.56 6.40 -8.69
C ALA A 218 1.73 5.22 -9.19
N ASP A 219 0.72 4.82 -8.42
CA ASP A 219 -0.25 3.78 -8.76
C ASP A 219 -1.26 4.18 -9.88
N LEU A 220 -1.12 5.37 -10.47
CA LEU A 220 -1.88 5.81 -11.65
C LEU A 220 -1.16 5.50 -12.97
N PHE A 221 0.16 5.26 -12.92
CA PHE A 221 0.93 4.89 -14.08
C PHE A 221 0.63 3.42 -14.41
N ASN A 222 0.08 3.18 -15.60
CA ASN A 222 -0.25 1.83 -16.03
C ASN A 222 1.01 1.07 -16.44
N HIS A 223 0.99 -0.25 -16.23
CA HIS A 223 2.05 -1.16 -16.64
C HIS A 223 2.06 -1.33 -18.17
N ASP A 224 3.26 -1.30 -18.77
CA ASP A 224 3.47 -1.75 -20.15
C ASP A 224 3.97 -3.19 -20.16
N ALA A 225 3.15 -4.10 -20.67
CA ALA A 225 3.46 -5.52 -20.76
C ALA A 225 4.62 -5.85 -21.71
N LYS A 226 5.10 -4.88 -22.51
CA LYS A 226 6.25 -5.07 -23.42
C LYS A 226 7.61 -4.74 -22.80
N GLY A 227 7.65 -4.18 -21.59
CA GLY A 227 8.89 -3.81 -20.92
C GLY A 227 9.63 -2.64 -21.61
N GLU A 228 8.88 -1.75 -22.26
CA GLU A 228 9.39 -0.49 -22.82
C GLU A 228 9.06 0.69 -21.88
N GLU A 229 9.10 0.47 -20.56
CA GLU A 229 8.79 1.51 -19.59
C GLU A 229 9.76 2.69 -19.69
N ASN A 230 9.22 3.91 -19.56
CA ASN A 230 9.99 5.15 -19.62
C ASN A 230 9.82 5.98 -18.34
N VAL A 231 9.31 5.36 -17.28
CA VAL A 231 9.09 5.99 -15.97
C VAL A 231 9.78 5.12 -14.93
N HIS A 232 10.64 5.75 -14.11
CA HIS A 232 11.41 5.07 -13.09
C HIS A 232 10.97 5.54 -11.69
N PHE A 233 10.78 4.58 -10.79
CA PHE A 233 10.57 4.85 -9.38
C PHE A 233 11.94 4.99 -8.71
N VAL A 234 12.19 6.12 -8.04
CA VAL A 234 13.49 6.43 -7.42
C VAL A 234 13.29 6.82 -5.96
N THR A 235 14.05 6.19 -5.07
CA THR A 235 14.06 6.47 -3.63
C THR A 235 15.37 5.97 -3.03
N PHE A 236 15.76 6.51 -1.86
CA PHE A 236 16.79 5.90 -1.04
C PHE A 236 16.22 4.64 -0.39
N GLY A 237 16.67 3.48 -0.85
CA GLY A 237 16.22 2.16 -0.37
C GLY A 237 16.92 1.71 0.91
N ASP A 238 18.22 1.97 1.01
CA ASP A 238 19.02 1.63 2.20
C ASP A 238 18.88 2.75 3.24
N VAL A 239 17.95 2.53 4.17
CA VAL A 239 17.67 3.42 5.30
C VAL A 239 17.53 2.56 6.55
N CYS A 240 17.72 3.15 7.73
CA CYS A 240 17.52 2.45 9.00
C CYS A 240 16.09 1.87 9.09
N HIS A 241 16.00 0.55 9.35
CA HIS A 241 14.74 -0.20 9.50
C HIS A 241 13.80 0.33 10.59
N TYR A 242 14.30 1.11 11.55
CA TYR A 242 13.53 1.58 12.70
C TYR A 242 13.10 3.04 12.61
N CYS A 243 13.86 3.88 11.91
CA CYS A 243 13.59 5.33 11.86
C CYS A 243 13.62 5.96 10.46
N GLY A 244 13.96 5.19 9.42
CA GLY A 244 13.96 5.66 8.03
C GLY A 244 15.03 6.71 7.70
N LYS A 245 16.00 6.94 8.59
CA LYS A 245 17.17 7.79 8.28
C LYS A 245 18.10 7.07 7.31
N ALA A 246 18.58 7.80 6.30
CA ALA A 246 19.53 7.28 5.33
C ALA A 246 20.94 7.13 5.91
N ASP A 247 21.40 8.09 6.72
CA ASP A 247 22.74 8.08 7.29
C ASP A 247 22.71 8.47 8.77
N GLY A 248 23.49 7.75 9.58
CA GLY A 248 23.84 8.10 10.95
C GLY A 248 22.64 8.13 11.89
N CYS A 249 22.24 6.96 12.40
CA CYS A 249 21.24 6.87 13.45
C CYS A 249 21.75 6.06 14.64
N TRP A 250 21.12 6.24 15.81
CA TRP A 250 21.53 5.56 17.04
C TRP A 250 21.27 4.05 16.96
N HIS A 251 20.33 3.61 16.12
CA HIS A 251 20.03 2.18 15.97
C HIS A 251 21.16 1.39 15.27
N ASP A 252 22.09 2.07 14.61
CA ASP A 252 23.26 1.43 13.99
C ASP A 252 24.20 0.89 15.09
N ASP A 253 24.27 1.59 16.23
CA ASP A 253 25.14 1.27 17.36
C ASP A 253 24.41 0.49 18.47
N TYR A 254 23.13 0.80 18.71
CA TYR A 254 22.36 0.31 19.86
C TYR A 254 21.21 -0.66 19.51
N GLY A 255 20.98 -0.94 18.23
CA GLY A 255 19.91 -1.84 17.82
C GLY A 255 18.49 -1.24 17.90
N PRO A 256 17.43 -2.07 17.93
CA PRO A 256 16.03 -1.61 17.89
C PRO A 256 15.65 -0.74 19.11
N PRO A 257 14.62 0.12 19.03
CA PRO A 257 14.19 0.99 20.12
C PRO A 257 13.80 0.27 21.42
N ASP A 258 13.42 -1.01 21.33
CA ASP A 258 12.92 -1.82 22.45
C ASP A 258 13.92 -2.90 22.90
N SER A 259 15.19 -2.86 22.46
CA SER A 259 16.25 -3.68 23.08
C SER A 259 16.68 -3.02 24.39
N GLU A 260 15.86 -3.15 25.44
CA GLU A 260 16.41 -3.10 26.79
C GLU A 260 17.26 -4.36 26.94
N ASP A 261 18.58 -4.22 26.80
CA ASP A 261 19.52 -5.24 27.27
C ASP A 261 19.24 -5.41 28.77
N GLU A 262 18.62 -6.53 29.14
CA GLU A 262 18.66 -7.00 30.52
C GLU A 262 20.14 -7.23 30.84
N GLU A 263 20.81 -6.24 31.43
CA GLU A 263 22.14 -6.41 32.00
C GLU A 263 22.02 -7.50 33.08
N ASP A 264 22.34 -8.74 32.72
CA ASP A 264 22.54 -9.84 33.64
C ASP A 264 23.66 -9.41 34.61
N GLU A 265 23.27 -8.88 35.78
CA GLU A 265 24.16 -8.74 36.93
C GLU A 265 24.62 -10.15 37.35
N GLU A 266 25.73 -10.63 36.77
CA GLU A 266 26.43 -11.82 37.27
C GLU A 266 26.90 -11.53 38.71
N GLU A 267 26.11 -11.98 39.70
CA GLU A 267 26.56 -12.09 41.10
C GLU A 267 27.81 -12.99 41.14
N GLU A 268 28.99 -12.39 41.34
CA GLU A 268 30.21 -13.10 41.68
C GLU A 268 29.99 -13.91 42.97
N LEU A 269 29.71 -15.20 42.83
CA LEU A 269 29.81 -16.17 43.92
C LEU A 269 31.29 -16.34 44.29
N VAL A 270 31.70 -15.61 45.32
CA VAL A 270 32.98 -15.80 46.01
C VAL A 270 32.87 -17.08 46.85
N ASP A 271 33.35 -18.21 46.32
CA ASP A 271 33.53 -19.43 47.10
C ASP A 271 34.87 -19.41 47.85
N GLU A 272 34.79 -19.68 49.17
CA GLU A 272 35.87 -19.86 50.15
C GLU A 272 36.71 -21.14 49.93
#